data_AF-A0A925FX60-F1
#
_entry.id   AF-A0A925FX60-F1
#
_cell.length_a   1.000
_cell.length_b   1.000
_cell.length_c   1.000
_cell.angle_alpha   90.00
_cell.angle_beta   90.00
_cell.angle_gamma   90.00
#
_symmetry.space_group_name_H-M   'P 1'
#
loop_
_entity.id
_entity.type
_entity.pdbx_description
1 polymer ?
#
loop_
_entity_poly.entity_id
_entity_poly.type
_entity_poly.pdbx_seq_one_letter_code
_entity_poly.pdbx_strand_id
1 'polypeptide(L)'
;MAFRKKAGLIFDEAPDILIVPECECPEKLKLRPDLPFPTSVLWYGVNPHKGLAVFSFGPYKLKLLKTHNESISIILPIEVTGGAFNFTLIATWAYNNHDKGYNYIGQVWKAIEHYAKILKRKNVIIAGDFNSNVFWDKLKRKVSHTMVVKKLSEMGIHSTYHGFLNLE
;
A
#
# COMPACT_ATOMS: atom_id res chain seq x y z
N MET A 1 15.85 -4.55 -9.32
CA MET A 1 16.36 -5.39 -8.22
C MET A 1 15.22 -6.28 -7.75
N ALA A 2 15.48 -7.52 -7.32
CA ALA A 2 14.41 -8.50 -7.08
C ALA A 2 14.17 -8.76 -5.59
N PHE A 3 12.90 -8.79 -5.16
CA PHE A 3 12.50 -9.04 -3.78
C PHE A 3 13.05 -10.38 -3.25
N ARG A 4 13.00 -11.46 -4.05
CA ARG A 4 13.51 -12.79 -3.65
C ARG A 4 14.96 -12.80 -3.15
N LYS A 5 15.79 -11.84 -3.58
CA LYS A 5 17.21 -11.74 -3.18
C LYS A 5 17.39 -11.05 -1.82
N LYS A 6 16.38 -10.33 -1.34
CA LYS A 6 16.40 -9.53 -0.10
C LYS A 6 15.42 -10.01 0.95
N ALA A 7 14.53 -10.94 0.62
CA ALA A 7 13.46 -11.42 1.50
C ALA A 7 13.97 -11.87 2.88
N GLY A 8 15.17 -12.48 2.96
CA GLY A 8 15.76 -12.90 4.23
C GLY A 8 15.89 -11.77 5.25
N LEU A 9 16.38 -10.59 4.83
CA LEU A 9 16.56 -9.43 5.71
C LEU A 9 15.25 -8.89 6.30
N ILE A 10 14.13 -9.13 5.60
CA ILE A 10 12.81 -8.67 6.03
C ILE A 10 12.18 -9.70 6.97
N PHE A 11 12.45 -10.99 6.75
CA PHE A 11 11.88 -12.05 7.57
C PHE A 11 12.53 -12.18 8.94
N ASP A 12 13.72 -11.61 9.15
CA ASP A 12 14.31 -11.45 10.48
C ASP A 12 13.42 -10.58 11.41
N GLU A 13 12.60 -9.68 10.85
CA GLU A 13 11.63 -8.86 11.59
C GLU A 13 10.29 -9.57 11.85
N ALA A 14 10.13 -10.82 11.39
CA ALA A 14 8.93 -11.65 11.54
C ALA A 14 7.59 -10.92 11.26
N PRO A 15 7.40 -10.29 10.09
CA PRO A 15 6.19 -9.52 9.82
C PRO A 15 4.96 -10.43 9.67
N ASP A 16 3.84 -10.03 10.28
CA ASP A 16 2.52 -10.66 10.03
C ASP A 16 2.01 -10.38 8.62
N ILE A 17 2.26 -9.16 8.12
CA ILE A 17 1.84 -8.67 6.82
C ILE A 17 2.98 -7.87 6.22
N LEU A 18 3.29 -8.15 4.95
CA LEU A 18 4.36 -7.51 4.20
C LEU A 18 3.81 -6.93 2.91
N ILE A 19 4.03 -5.63 2.70
CA ILE A 19 3.63 -4.90 1.49
C ILE A 19 4.90 -4.62 0.68
N VAL A 20 4.97 -5.15 -0.54
CA VAL A 20 6.14 -5.04 -1.43
C VAL A 20 5.73 -4.39 -2.74
N PRO A 21 5.91 -3.06 -2.87
CA PRO A 21 5.85 -2.38 -4.15
C PRO A 21 6.92 -2.89 -5.10
N GLU A 22 6.67 -2.76 -6.41
CA GLU A 22 7.57 -3.22 -7.47
C GLU A 22 7.95 -4.71 -7.42
N CYS A 23 7.09 -5.54 -6.82
CA CYS A 23 7.32 -6.97 -6.66
C CYS A 23 7.01 -7.74 -7.95
N GLU A 24 7.86 -8.73 -8.24
CA GLU A 24 7.56 -9.76 -9.23
C GLU A 24 6.32 -10.58 -8.85
N CYS A 25 5.62 -11.13 -9.83
CA CYS A 25 4.43 -11.93 -9.57
C CYS A 25 4.75 -13.21 -8.80
N PRO A 26 3.80 -13.76 -8.01
CA PRO A 26 4.04 -14.92 -7.14
C PRO A 26 4.57 -16.14 -7.89
N GLU A 27 4.17 -16.37 -9.15
CA GLU A 27 4.63 -17.50 -9.97
C GLU A 27 6.13 -17.43 -10.29
N LYS A 28 6.71 -16.23 -10.28
CA LYS A 28 8.15 -15.99 -10.47
C LYS A 28 8.90 -15.86 -9.15
N LEU A 29 8.19 -15.75 -8.03
CA LEU A 29 8.76 -15.56 -6.71
C LEU A 29 9.32 -16.88 -6.18
N LYS A 30 10.58 -17.15 -6.47
CA LYS A 30 11.33 -18.27 -5.90
C LYS A 30 12.05 -17.81 -4.63
N LEU A 31 11.36 -17.88 -3.50
CA LEU A 31 11.97 -17.69 -2.18
C LEU A 31 12.91 -18.87 -1.88
N ARG A 32 13.91 -18.63 -1.03
CA ARG A 32 14.76 -19.71 -0.56
C ARG A 32 13.94 -20.68 0.32
N PRO A 33 14.20 -21.98 0.31
CA PRO A 33 13.42 -22.97 1.08
C PRO A 33 13.44 -22.76 2.60
N ASP A 34 14.46 -22.10 3.14
CA ASP A 34 14.61 -21.78 4.56
C ASP A 34 13.76 -20.59 5.02
N LEU A 35 13.14 -19.87 4.10
CA LEU A 35 12.33 -18.70 4.42
C LEU A 35 10.85 -19.06 4.62
N PRO A 36 10.13 -18.34 5.50
CA PRO A 36 8.70 -18.50 5.67
C PRO A 36 7.96 -18.34 4.34
N PHE A 37 7.05 -19.28 4.06
CA PHE A 37 6.10 -19.14 2.97
C PHE A 37 4.86 -18.39 3.45
N PRO A 38 4.37 -17.40 2.69
CA PRO A 38 3.17 -16.66 3.05
C PRO A 38 1.94 -17.57 3.02
N THR A 39 1.04 -17.40 3.99
CA THR A 39 -0.22 -18.16 4.09
C THR A 39 -1.31 -17.58 3.19
N SER A 40 -1.24 -16.29 2.89
CA SER A 40 -2.09 -15.64 1.89
C SER A 40 -1.29 -14.60 1.11
N VAL A 41 -1.50 -14.58 -0.21
CA VAL A 41 -0.81 -13.69 -1.15
C VAL A 41 -1.85 -12.99 -2.00
N LEU A 42 -1.72 -11.68 -2.09
CA LEU A 42 -2.47 -10.84 -3.03
C LEU A 42 -1.45 -10.08 -3.86
N TRP A 43 -1.51 -10.25 -5.18
CA TRP A 43 -0.64 -9.52 -6.10
C TRP A 43 -1.48 -8.82 -7.15
N TYR A 44 -1.11 -7.57 -7.47
CA TYR A 44 -1.75 -6.81 -8.54
C TYR A 44 -0.69 -6.11 -9.39
N GLY A 45 -0.73 -6.33 -10.69
CA GLY A 45 0.17 -5.72 -11.65
C GLY A 45 -0.10 -6.18 -13.07
N VAL A 46 0.29 -5.34 -14.04
CA VAL A 46 0.15 -5.66 -15.47
C VAL A 46 1.43 -6.33 -16.02
N ASN A 47 2.58 -5.98 -15.46
CA ASN A 47 3.86 -6.58 -15.79
C ASN A 47 4.19 -7.68 -14.76
N PRO A 48 4.44 -8.94 -15.17
CA PRO A 48 4.76 -10.03 -14.24
C PRO A 48 6.08 -9.81 -13.47
N HIS A 49 6.90 -8.83 -13.87
CA HIS A 49 8.12 -8.46 -13.17
C HIS A 49 7.93 -7.30 -12.17
N LYS A 50 6.78 -6.61 -12.20
CA LYS A 50 6.56 -5.39 -11.44
C LYS A 50 5.07 -5.16 -11.14
N GLY A 51 4.70 -5.36 -9.88
CA GLY A 51 3.38 -5.10 -9.33
C GLY A 51 3.45 -4.72 -7.84
N LEU A 52 2.31 -4.68 -7.17
CA LEU A 52 2.23 -4.58 -5.72
C LEU A 52 1.85 -5.96 -5.17
N ALA A 53 2.71 -6.50 -4.32
CA ALA A 53 2.41 -7.70 -3.54
C ALA A 53 2.04 -7.32 -2.12
N VAL A 54 1.02 -7.97 -1.58
CA VAL A 54 0.74 -8.04 -0.15
C VAL A 54 0.80 -9.51 0.24
N PHE A 55 1.75 -9.82 1.11
CA PHE A 55 1.91 -11.14 1.71
C PHE A 55 1.40 -11.07 3.13
N SER A 56 0.83 -12.16 3.61
CA SER A 56 0.50 -12.33 5.01
C SER A 56 0.88 -13.72 5.48
N PHE A 57 1.13 -13.80 6.78
CA PHE A 57 1.64 -14.97 7.47
C PHE A 57 0.68 -15.36 8.59
N GLY A 58 0.75 -16.61 9.06
CA GLY A 58 -0.15 -17.09 10.11
C GLY A 58 -1.64 -16.99 9.72
N PRO A 59 -2.53 -16.49 10.61
CA PRO A 59 -3.98 -16.58 10.42
C PRO A 59 -4.56 -15.47 9.52
N TYR A 60 -3.76 -14.48 9.15
CA TYR A 60 -4.20 -13.33 8.39
C TYR A 60 -4.60 -13.73 6.95
N LYS A 61 -5.79 -13.33 6.54
CA LYS A 61 -6.34 -13.56 5.20
C LYS A 61 -6.52 -12.25 4.48
N LEU A 62 -6.10 -12.21 3.22
CA LEU A 62 -6.18 -11.03 2.36
C LEU A 62 -7.28 -11.20 1.33
N LYS A 63 -8.15 -10.20 1.19
CA LYS A 63 -9.20 -10.19 0.18
C LYS A 63 -9.31 -8.81 -0.47
N LEU A 64 -9.09 -8.75 -1.78
CA LEU A 64 -9.34 -7.53 -2.55
C LEU A 64 -10.84 -7.19 -2.51
N LEU A 65 -11.16 -5.95 -2.12
CA LEU A 65 -12.54 -5.47 -2.10
C LEU A 65 -13.03 -5.21 -3.53
N LYS A 66 -14.29 -5.57 -3.80
CA LYS A 66 -14.94 -5.40 -5.12
C LYS A 66 -15.02 -3.95 -5.59
N THR A 67 -14.86 -3.00 -4.68
CA THR A 67 -14.85 -1.56 -4.98
C THR A 67 -13.53 -1.09 -5.60
N HIS A 68 -12.53 -1.96 -5.69
CA HIS A 68 -11.26 -1.69 -6.35
C HIS A 68 -11.49 -1.14 -7.76
N ASN A 69 -10.84 -0.02 -8.06
CA ASN A 69 -10.93 0.64 -9.36
C ASN A 69 -9.58 0.54 -10.06
N GLU A 70 -9.53 -0.27 -11.13
CA GLU A 70 -8.32 -0.55 -11.91
C GLU A 70 -7.72 0.68 -12.59
N SER A 71 -8.51 1.75 -12.80
CA SER A 71 -8.04 3.00 -13.39
C SER A 71 -7.25 3.88 -12.41
N ILE A 72 -7.45 3.66 -11.10
CA ILE A 72 -6.65 4.28 -10.06
C ILE A 72 -5.44 3.36 -9.92
N SER A 73 -4.24 3.87 -10.20
CA SER A 73 -2.94 3.20 -10.04
C SER A 73 -2.92 2.26 -8.84
N ILE A 74 -2.08 1.24 -8.85
CA ILE A 74 -2.01 0.09 -7.92
C ILE A 74 -2.13 0.51 -6.45
N ILE A 75 -3.38 0.77 -6.04
CA ILE A 75 -3.84 1.21 -4.72
C ILE A 75 -5.03 0.33 -4.40
N LEU A 76 -4.75 -0.67 -3.58
CA LEU A 76 -5.60 -1.84 -3.42
C LEU A 76 -6.36 -1.72 -2.10
N PRO A 77 -7.70 -1.64 -2.11
CA PRO A 77 -8.50 -1.76 -0.90
C PRO A 77 -8.63 -3.24 -0.54
N ILE A 78 -8.00 -3.65 0.55
CA ILE A 78 -7.88 -5.04 0.99
C ILE A 78 -8.56 -5.19 2.35
N GLU A 79 -9.47 -6.14 2.44
CA GLU A 79 -9.99 -6.60 3.72
C GLU A 79 -9.01 -7.61 4.32
N VAL A 80 -8.57 -7.33 5.55
CA VAL A 80 -7.67 -8.19 6.32
C VAL A 80 -8.45 -8.78 7.48
N THR A 81 -8.47 -10.11 7.58
CA THR A 81 -9.25 -10.85 8.58
C THR A 81 -8.44 -11.99 9.20
N GLY A 82 -8.93 -12.56 10.31
CA GLY A 82 -8.38 -13.78 10.93
C GLY A 82 -7.33 -13.53 12.00
N GLY A 83 -6.76 -12.32 12.09
CA GLY A 83 -5.88 -11.91 13.17
C GLY A 83 -6.62 -11.45 14.43
N ALA A 84 -5.94 -10.66 15.27
CA ALA A 84 -6.50 -10.13 16.52
C ALA A 84 -7.75 -9.25 16.30
N PHE A 85 -7.79 -8.50 15.20
CA PHE A 85 -8.95 -7.73 14.77
C PHE A 85 -8.99 -7.62 13.25
N ASN A 86 -10.18 -7.36 12.71
CA ASN A 86 -10.36 -7.11 11.28
C ASN A 86 -10.13 -5.63 10.99
N PHE A 87 -9.49 -5.35 9.86
CA PHE A 87 -9.23 -3.99 9.41
C PHE A 87 -9.21 -3.90 7.88
N THR A 88 -9.30 -2.68 7.37
CA THR A 88 -9.11 -2.42 5.94
C THR A 88 -7.71 -1.87 5.71
N LEU A 89 -6.94 -2.55 4.86
CA LEU A 89 -5.66 -2.08 4.37
C LEU A 89 -5.85 -1.43 3.00
N ILE A 90 -5.46 -0.18 2.85
CA ILE A 90 -5.26 0.46 1.55
C ILE A 90 -3.76 0.34 1.22
N ALA A 91 -3.40 -0.71 0.50
CA ALA A 91 -2.01 -0.95 0.10
C ALA A 91 -1.65 -0.03 -1.08
N THR A 92 -0.60 0.77 -0.96
CA THR A 92 -0.27 1.80 -1.96
C THR A 92 1.03 1.51 -2.71
N TRP A 93 0.98 1.68 -4.03
CA TRP A 93 2.16 1.96 -4.84
C TRP A 93 1.78 3.04 -5.86
N ALA A 94 2.05 4.29 -5.49
CA ALA A 94 1.65 5.47 -6.24
C ALA A 94 2.55 5.69 -7.46
N TYR A 95 2.32 4.90 -8.50
CA TYR A 95 3.04 5.00 -9.76
C TYR A 95 2.07 4.97 -10.94
N ASN A 96 1.90 6.11 -11.59
CA ASN A 96 1.21 6.21 -12.86
C ASN A 96 1.77 7.41 -13.62
N ASN A 97 2.46 7.15 -14.73
CA ASN A 97 3.02 8.18 -15.59
C ASN A 97 2.11 8.52 -16.78
N HIS A 98 1.01 7.77 -16.97
CA HIS A 98 0.07 7.97 -18.08
C HIS A 98 -1.00 9.02 -17.76
N ASP A 99 -1.26 9.30 -16.48
CA ASP A 99 -2.23 10.29 -16.01
C ASP A 99 -1.57 11.64 -15.71
N LYS A 100 -1.21 12.38 -16.76
CA LYS A 100 -0.43 13.63 -16.68
C LYS A 100 -0.98 14.67 -15.68
N GLY A 101 -2.28 14.63 -15.36
CA GLY A 101 -2.90 15.53 -14.39
C GLY A 101 -2.78 15.09 -12.93
N TYR A 102 -2.57 13.79 -12.68
CA TYR A 102 -2.57 13.16 -11.35
C TYR A 102 -1.48 12.09 -11.19
N ASN A 103 -0.28 12.30 -11.71
CA ASN A 103 0.84 11.37 -11.49
C ASN A 103 1.21 11.27 -9.98
N TYR A 104 1.71 10.10 -9.56
CA TYR A 104 2.22 9.82 -8.21
C TYR A 104 1.18 10.12 -7.11
N ILE A 105 1.43 11.13 -6.26
CA ILE A 105 0.55 11.54 -5.17
C ILE A 105 -0.88 11.89 -5.63
N GLY A 106 -1.05 12.30 -6.89
CA GLY A 106 -2.36 12.53 -7.46
C GLY A 106 -3.21 11.25 -7.54
N GLN A 107 -2.59 10.07 -7.70
CA GLN A 107 -3.27 8.78 -7.65
C GLN A 107 -3.76 8.46 -6.23
N VAL A 108 -2.95 8.77 -5.22
CA VAL A 108 -3.36 8.64 -3.81
C VAL A 108 -4.55 9.54 -3.52
N TRP A 109 -4.54 10.78 -4.01
CA TRP A 109 -5.69 11.67 -3.89
C TRP A 109 -6.95 11.10 -4.54
N LYS A 110 -6.87 10.60 -5.78
CA LYS A 110 -7.99 9.93 -6.44
C LYS A 110 -8.50 8.72 -5.65
N ALA A 111 -7.59 7.94 -5.08
CA ALA A 111 -7.93 6.79 -4.24
C ALA A 111 -8.66 7.24 -2.97
N ILE A 112 -8.22 8.33 -2.32
CA ILE A 112 -8.89 8.88 -1.13
C ILE A 112 -10.31 9.33 -1.47
N GLU A 113 -10.51 10.03 -2.59
CA GLU A 113 -11.85 10.43 -3.05
C GLU A 113 -12.73 9.21 -3.32
N HIS A 114 -12.23 8.25 -4.10
CA HIS A 114 -12.99 7.08 -4.54
C HIS A 114 -13.31 6.13 -3.38
N TYR A 115 -12.37 5.92 -2.46
CA TYR A 115 -12.52 5.07 -1.29
C TYR A 115 -12.98 5.82 -0.03
N ALA A 116 -13.49 7.04 -0.14
CA ALA A 116 -13.84 7.86 1.02
C ALA A 116 -14.81 7.17 2.01
N LYS A 117 -15.76 6.38 1.50
CA LYS A 117 -16.69 5.60 2.35
C LYS A 117 -15.98 4.48 3.12
N ILE A 118 -14.94 3.88 2.55
CA ILE A 118 -14.13 2.84 3.18
C ILE A 118 -13.21 3.47 4.22
N LEU A 119 -12.58 4.61 3.89
CA LEU A 119 -11.68 5.33 4.78
C LEU A 119 -12.36 5.85 6.06
N LYS A 120 -13.69 6.05 6.03
CA LYS A 120 -14.50 6.42 7.21
C LYS A 120 -14.86 5.26 8.12
N ARG A 121 -14.50 4.01 7.78
CA ARG A 121 -14.72 2.85 8.65
C ARG A 121 -13.76 2.90 9.84
N LYS A 122 -14.08 2.14 10.89
CA LYS A 122 -13.12 1.86 11.96
C LYS A 122 -12.00 0.96 11.43
N ASN A 123 -10.82 1.07 12.01
CA ASN A 123 -9.64 0.23 11.72
C ASN A 123 -9.26 0.27 10.23
N VAL A 124 -8.75 1.41 9.78
CA VAL A 124 -8.21 1.59 8.43
C VAL A 124 -6.73 1.88 8.53
N ILE A 125 -5.93 1.17 7.74
CA ILE A 125 -4.49 1.39 7.59
C ILE A 125 -4.23 1.72 6.13
N ILE A 126 -3.44 2.77 5.87
CA ILE A 126 -2.92 3.08 4.54
C ILE A 126 -1.41 2.91 4.62
N ALA A 127 -0.84 2.02 3.82
CA ALA A 127 0.58 1.70 3.89
C ALA A 127 1.13 1.26 2.54
N GLY A 128 2.39 1.59 2.28
CA GLY A 128 3.07 1.31 1.04
C GLY A 128 3.86 2.53 0.55
N ASP A 129 4.12 2.58 -0.74
CA ASP A 129 4.91 3.63 -1.37
C ASP A 129 4.02 4.72 -1.98
N PHE A 130 4.02 5.89 -1.36
CA PHE A 130 3.31 7.08 -1.83
C PHE A 130 4.10 7.83 -2.90
N ASN A 131 5.39 7.51 -3.08
CA ASN A 131 6.31 8.09 -4.05
C ASN A 131 6.24 9.63 -4.06
N SER A 132 6.21 10.20 -2.85
CA SER A 132 5.90 11.59 -2.60
C SER A 132 6.38 12.02 -1.22
N ASN A 133 6.68 13.32 -1.07
CA ASN A 133 7.17 13.95 0.15
C ASN A 133 6.85 15.45 0.09
N VAL A 134 6.69 16.09 1.26
CA VAL A 134 6.45 17.55 1.40
C VAL A 134 7.53 18.39 0.70
N PHE A 135 8.79 17.95 0.70
CA PHE A 135 9.90 18.63 0.00
C PHE A 135 9.64 18.84 -1.50
N TRP A 136 8.83 17.98 -2.13
CA TRP A 136 8.49 18.07 -3.55
C TRP A 136 7.16 18.78 -3.83
N ASP A 137 6.56 19.41 -2.82
CA ASP A 137 5.38 20.24 -3.02
C ASP A 137 5.69 21.42 -3.94
N LYS A 138 4.87 21.58 -4.98
CA LYS A 138 5.03 22.62 -5.99
C LYS A 138 3.75 23.41 -6.12
N LEU A 139 3.87 24.74 -6.14
CA LEU A 139 2.74 25.68 -6.23
C LEU A 139 1.81 25.45 -7.44
N LYS A 140 2.33 24.89 -8.54
CA LYS A 140 1.56 24.70 -9.80
C LYS A 140 0.92 23.31 -9.94
N ARG A 141 1.05 22.39 -8.98
CA ARG A 141 0.41 21.06 -9.05
C ARG A 141 -1.01 21.14 -8.51
N LYS A 142 -1.93 20.38 -9.12
CA LYS A 142 -3.33 20.28 -8.67
C LYS A 142 -3.46 19.68 -7.27
N VAL A 143 -2.52 18.79 -6.90
CA VAL A 143 -2.47 18.07 -5.64
C VAL A 143 -1.02 18.00 -5.18
N SER A 144 -0.80 18.22 -3.89
CA SER A 144 0.51 18.10 -3.23
C SER A 144 0.48 17.02 -2.13
N HIS A 145 1.64 16.68 -1.58
CA HIS A 145 1.73 15.76 -0.44
C HIS A 145 1.03 16.34 0.78
N THR A 146 1.27 17.62 1.08
CA THR A 146 0.64 18.32 2.21
C THR A 146 -0.88 18.29 2.10
N MET A 147 -1.44 18.47 0.89
CA MET A 147 -2.89 18.38 0.68
C MET A 147 -3.43 16.98 1.01
N VAL A 148 -2.72 15.91 0.60
CA VAL A 148 -3.11 14.53 0.91
C VAL A 148 -3.06 14.27 2.41
N VAL A 149 -1.98 14.65 3.08
CA VAL A 149 -1.83 14.48 4.54
C VAL A 149 -2.93 15.23 5.30
N LYS A 150 -3.18 16.49 4.93
CA LYS A 150 -4.26 17.29 5.53
C LYS A 150 -5.61 16.62 5.36
N LYS A 151 -5.92 16.13 4.15
CA LYS A 151 -7.20 15.46 3.88
C LYS A 151 -7.35 14.16 4.67
N LEU A 152 -6.29 13.37 4.80
CA LEU A 152 -6.31 12.16 5.63
C LEU A 152 -6.54 12.53 7.11
N SER A 153 -5.87 13.57 7.61
CA SER A 153 -6.07 14.06 8.98
C SER A 153 -7.50 14.55 9.23
N GLU A 154 -8.12 15.24 8.27
CA GLU A 154 -9.54 15.65 8.35
C GLU A 154 -10.49 14.44 8.41
N MET A 155 -10.03 13.26 7.96
CA MET A 155 -10.76 11.99 8.06
C MET A 155 -10.38 11.18 9.31
N GLY A 156 -9.52 11.71 10.19
CA GLY A 156 -9.02 11.03 11.39
C GLY A 156 -7.96 9.97 11.12
N ILE A 157 -7.29 10.03 9.96
CA ILE A 157 -6.20 9.12 9.59
C ILE A 157 -4.88 9.89 9.72
N HIS A 158 -4.02 9.43 10.63
CA HIS A 158 -2.78 10.09 11.02
C HIS A 158 -1.56 9.24 10.68
N SER A 159 -0.40 9.88 10.56
CA SER A 159 0.86 9.19 10.27
C SER A 159 1.41 8.50 11.51
N THR A 160 1.44 7.17 11.50
CA THR A 160 2.02 6.39 12.60
C THR A 160 3.50 6.69 12.82
N TYR A 161 4.26 6.96 11.75
CA TYR A 161 5.68 7.33 11.84
C TYR A 161 5.90 8.64 12.61
N HIS A 162 5.16 9.70 12.27
CA HIS A 162 5.32 10.99 12.92
C HIS A 162 4.79 10.96 14.36
N GLY A 163 3.67 10.29 14.60
CA GLY A 163 3.15 10.10 15.96
C GLY A 163 4.11 9.30 16.85
N PHE A 164 4.74 8.24 16.32
CA PHE A 164 5.71 7.44 17.07
C PHE A 164 6.98 8.23 17.44
N LEU A 165 7.43 9.13 16.55
CA LEU A 165 8.62 9.94 16.76
C LEU A 165 8.33 11.30 17.41
N ASN A 166 7.08 11.62 17.73
CA ASN A 166 6.62 12.93 18.22
C ASN A 166 7.03 14.11 17.30
N LEU A 167 6.72 13.98 16.01
CA LEU A 167 7.07 14.97 14.96
C LEU A 167 5.83 15.71 14.39
N GLU A 168 4.69 15.69 15.09
CA GLU A 168 3.46 16.37 14.67
C GLU A 168 3.51 17.89 14.84
#